data_AF-A0A1Q3C1M1-F1
#
_entry.id   AF-A0A1Q3C1M1-F1
#
_cell.length_a   1.000
_cell.length_b   1.000
_cell.length_c   1.000
_cell.angle_alpha   90.00
_cell.angle_beta   90.00
_cell.angle_gamma   90.00
#
_symmetry.space_group_name_H-M   'P 1'
#
loop_
_entity.id
_entity.type
_entity.pdbx_description
1 polymer ?
#
loop_
_entity_poly.entity_id
_entity_poly.type
_entity_poly.pdbx_seq_one_letter_code
_entity_poly.pdbx_strand_id
1 'polypeptide(L)'
;MVCATDIKKYNLTIQEDRVYLFLDGLDDLIDNVCADVLQMQPFPTIEQAYARVRREELRHAVMLSNPDSTHVAAMILKGVQTDSRLIPTLQLSKPGNSFDDGRNRNAQ
;
A
#
# COMPACT_ATOMS: atom_id res chain seq x y z
N MET A 1 -32.20 -25.65 -21.80
CA MET A 1 -31.78 -24.39 -21.14
C MET A 1 -32.23 -24.44 -19.70
N VAL A 2 -31.32 -24.14 -18.76
CA VAL A 2 -31.64 -24.04 -17.35
C VAL A 2 -31.33 -22.61 -16.96
N CYS A 3 -32.37 -21.76 -16.95
CA CYS A 3 -32.27 -20.31 -16.81
C CYS A 3 -31.29 -19.87 -15.71
N ALA A 4 -31.35 -20.48 -14.52
CA ALA A 4 -30.47 -20.14 -13.41
C ALA A 4 -28.97 -20.43 -13.68
N THR A 5 -28.67 -21.52 -14.38
CA THR A 5 -27.29 -21.89 -14.76
C THR A 5 -26.78 -20.98 -15.87
N ASP A 6 -27.64 -20.67 -16.84
CA ASP A 6 -27.32 -19.82 -17.98
C ASP A 6 -27.01 -18.38 -17.52
N ILE A 7 -27.80 -17.83 -16.60
CA ILE A 7 -27.56 -16.51 -15.98
C ILE A 7 -26.23 -16.48 -15.23
N LYS A 8 -25.94 -17.51 -14.44
CA LYS A 8 -24.67 -17.58 -13.69
C LYS A 8 -23.46 -17.59 -14.63
N LYS A 9 -23.52 -18.40 -15.70
CA LYS A 9 -22.45 -18.47 -16.70
C LYS A 9 -22.26 -17.14 -17.40
N TYR A 10 -23.36 -16.49 -17.83
CA TYR A 10 -23.30 -15.16 -18.45
C TYR A 10 -22.65 -14.12 -17.54
N ASN A 11 -23.02 -14.07 -16.26
CA ASN A 11 -22.43 -13.13 -15.31
C ASN A 11 -20.94 -13.38 -15.08
N LEU A 12 -20.50 -14.63 -15.07
CA LEU A 12 -19.08 -14.98 -14.97
C LEU A 12 -18.32 -14.51 -16.22
N THR A 13 -18.85 -14.74 -17.42
CA THR A 13 -18.22 -14.25 -18.66
C THR A 13 -18.11 -12.72 -18.68
N ILE A 14 -19.18 -12.02 -18.31
CA ILE A 14 -19.16 -10.55 -18.22
C ILE A 14 -18.18 -10.04 -17.16
N GLN A 15 -17.99 -10.77 -16.05
CA GLN A 15 -16.97 -10.43 -15.06
C GLN A 15 -15.57 -10.60 -15.63
N GLU A 16 -15.32 -11.69 -16.36
CA GLU A 16 -14.05 -11.97 -17.03
C GLU A 16 -13.71 -10.88 -18.04
N ASP A 17 -14.66 -10.54 -18.91
CA ASP A 17 -14.51 -9.49 -19.93
C ASP A 17 -14.14 -8.13 -19.33
N ARG A 18 -14.72 -7.79 -18.17
CA ARG A 18 -14.39 -6.55 -17.46
C ARG A 18 -12.96 -6.55 -16.94
N VAL A 19 -12.46 -7.69 -16.47
CA VAL A 19 -11.08 -7.82 -16.01
C VAL A 19 -10.13 -7.68 -17.19
N TYR A 20 -10.40 -8.34 -18.32
CA TYR A 20 -9.56 -8.20 -19.51
C TYR A 20 -9.52 -6.74 -20.00
N LEU A 21 -10.68 -6.08 -20.10
CA LEU A 21 -10.73 -4.67 -20.50
C LEU A 21 -10.00 -3.74 -19.52
N PHE A 22 -10.07 -4.04 -18.22
CA PHE A 22 -9.32 -3.28 -17.21
C PHE A 22 -7.81 -3.46 -17.37
N LEU A 23 -7.34 -4.70 -17.58
CA LEU A 23 -5.92 -4.99 -17.77
C LEU A 23 -5.36 -4.40 -19.08
N ASP A 24 -6.15 -4.39 -20.15
CA ASP A 24 -5.80 -3.79 -21.47
C ASP A 24 -5.54 -2.28 -21.37
N GLY A 25 -6.11 -1.61 -20.37
CA GLY A 25 -5.91 -0.18 -20.13
C GLY A 25 -4.73 0.18 -19.23
N LEU A 26 -3.93 -0.79 -18.78
CA LEU A 26 -2.79 -0.55 -17.88
C LEU A 26 -1.49 -0.30 -18.65
N ASP A 27 -0.56 0.42 -18.00
CA ASP A 27 0.77 0.72 -18.55
C ASP A 27 1.71 -0.50 -18.44
N ASP A 28 2.62 -0.66 -19.41
CA ASP A 28 3.52 -1.81 -19.55
C ASP A 28 4.41 -2.02 -18.30
N LEU A 29 4.64 -0.95 -17.53
CA LEU A 29 5.39 -1.00 -16.27
C LEU A 29 4.76 -1.96 -15.23
N ILE A 30 3.48 -2.28 -15.37
CA ILE A 30 2.71 -3.13 -14.45
C ILE A 30 2.39 -4.50 -15.08
N ASP A 31 2.97 -4.84 -16.24
CA ASP A 31 2.73 -6.09 -16.97
C ASP A 31 2.92 -7.36 -16.13
N ASN A 32 3.88 -7.37 -15.22
CA ASN A 32 4.10 -8.49 -14.31
C ASN A 32 2.87 -8.76 -13.44
N VAL A 33 2.16 -7.72 -13.00
CA VAL A 33 0.92 -7.85 -12.23
C VAL A 33 -0.23 -8.28 -13.12
N CYS A 34 -0.27 -7.82 -14.36
CA CYS A 34 -1.25 -8.28 -15.34
C CYS A 34 -1.11 -9.80 -15.55
N ALA A 35 0.12 -10.28 -15.75
CA ALA A 35 0.42 -11.71 -15.85
C ALA A 35 0.01 -12.49 -14.59
N ASP A 36 0.29 -11.95 -13.41
CA ASP A 36 -0.15 -12.52 -12.13
C ASP A 36 -1.67 -12.66 -12.05
N VAL A 37 -2.42 -11.59 -12.37
CA VAL A 37 -3.88 -11.56 -12.33
C VAL A 37 -4.46 -12.60 -13.30
N LEU A 38 -3.87 -12.74 -14.49
CA LEU A 38 -4.29 -13.74 -15.49
C LEU A 38 -4.03 -15.19 -15.06
N GLN A 39 -3.06 -15.42 -14.17
CA GLN A 39 -2.74 -16.76 -13.64
C GLN A 39 -3.53 -17.13 -12.38
N MET A 40 -4.27 -16.20 -11.77
CA MET A 40 -5.03 -16.45 -10.55
C MET A 40 -6.17 -17.45 -10.78
N GLN A 41 -6.36 -18.37 -9.83
CA GLN A 41 -7.50 -19.28 -9.79
C GLN A 41 -8.17 -19.35 -8.40
N PRO A 42 -9.51 -19.22 -8.31
CA PRO A 42 -10.44 -18.92 -9.41
C PRO A 42 -10.15 -17.55 -10.04
N PHE A 43 -10.52 -17.37 -11.31
CA PHE A 43 -10.28 -16.12 -12.01
C PHE A 43 -10.85 -14.94 -11.21
N PRO A 44 -10.06 -13.87 -11.01
CA PRO A 44 -10.40 -12.85 -10.04
C PRO A 44 -11.58 -12.01 -10.50
N THR A 45 -12.27 -11.39 -9.55
CA THR A 45 -13.25 -10.35 -9.88
C THR A 45 -12.53 -9.05 -10.25
N ILE A 46 -13.26 -8.14 -10.91
CA ILE A 46 -12.73 -6.81 -11.27
C ILE A 46 -12.18 -6.03 -10.06
N GLU A 47 -12.83 -6.14 -8.91
CA GLU A 47 -12.40 -5.47 -7.68
C GLU A 47 -11.10 -6.06 -7.13
N GLN A 48 -10.95 -7.39 -7.21
CA GLN A 48 -9.74 -8.09 -6.78
C GLN A 48 -8.56 -7.76 -7.69
N ALA A 49 -8.77 -7.74 -9.02
CA ALA A 49 -7.78 -7.32 -9.99
C ALA A 49 -7.33 -5.88 -9.71
N TYR A 50 -8.28 -4.94 -9.54
CA TYR A 50 -7.99 -3.56 -9.20
C TYR A 50 -7.17 -3.42 -7.91
N ALA A 51 -7.56 -4.11 -6.83
CA ALA A 51 -6.85 -4.04 -5.56
C ALA A 51 -5.41 -4.58 -5.65
N ARG A 52 -5.16 -5.55 -6.54
CA ARG A 52 -3.82 -6.09 -6.77
C ARG A 52 -2.96 -5.12 -7.55
N VAL A 53 -3.48 -4.58 -8.66
CA VAL A 53 -2.82 -3.56 -9.47
C VAL A 53 -2.49 -2.31 -8.65
N ARG A 54 -3.47 -1.78 -7.89
CA ARG A 54 -3.29 -0.57 -7.08
C ARG A 54 -2.23 -0.72 -6.00
N ARG A 55 -2.15 -1.89 -5.36
CA ARG A 55 -1.13 -2.18 -4.36
C ARG A 55 0.26 -2.20 -4.98
N GLU A 56 0.40 -2.76 -6.18
CA GLU A 56 1.69 -2.81 -6.84
C GLU A 56 2.13 -1.46 -7.38
N GLU A 57 1.21 -0.69 -7.96
CA GLU A 57 1.47 0.70 -8.38
C GLU A 57 2.07 1.51 -7.23
N LEU A 58 1.50 1.40 -6.02
CA LEU A 58 2.04 2.05 -4.82
C LEU A 58 3.43 1.52 -4.44
N ARG A 59 3.67 0.20 -4.55
CA ARG A 59 4.98 -0.41 -4.30
C ARG A 59 6.02 0.12 -5.29
N HIS A 60 5.67 0.21 -6.56
CA HIS A 60 6.52 0.77 -7.61
C HIS A 60 6.80 2.25 -7.37
N ALA A 61 5.80 3.04 -7.00
CA ALA A 61 6.00 4.45 -6.65
C ALA A 61 7.00 4.61 -5.51
N VAL A 62 6.90 3.81 -4.44
CA VAL A 62 7.87 3.81 -3.35
C VAL A 62 9.26 3.37 -3.82
N MET A 63 9.36 2.31 -4.61
CA MET A 63 10.64 1.77 -5.10
C MET A 63 11.36 2.73 -6.05
N LEU A 64 10.63 3.38 -6.97
CA LEU A 64 11.16 4.31 -7.95
C LEU A 64 11.44 5.71 -7.36
N SER A 65 10.79 6.05 -6.23
CA SER A 65 11.05 7.30 -5.51
C SER A 65 12.43 7.38 -4.83
N ASN A 66 13.26 6.34 -4.97
CA ASN A 66 14.62 6.29 -4.42
C ASN A 66 15.66 6.26 -5.56
N PRO A 67 16.06 7.41 -6.14
CA PRO A 67 17.06 7.46 -7.21
C PRO A 67 18.50 7.20 -6.72
N ASP A 68 18.73 7.10 -5.42
CA ASP A 68 20.09 7.09 -4.89
C ASP A 68 20.46 5.75 -4.25
N SER A 69 21.43 5.11 -4.89
CA SER A 69 22.34 4.08 -4.42
C SER A 69 22.94 4.38 -3.03
N THR A 70 22.10 4.37 -1.99
CA THR A 70 22.50 4.66 -0.60
C THR A 70 22.02 3.59 0.38
N HIS A 71 21.19 2.64 -0.07
CA HIS A 71 20.71 1.55 0.79
C HIS A 71 21.62 0.29 0.79
N VAL A 72 22.44 0.08 -0.24
CA VAL A 72 23.48 -0.97 -0.18
C VAL A 72 24.60 -0.56 0.80
N ALA A 73 24.88 0.75 0.92
CA ALA A 73 25.80 1.28 1.94
C ALA A 73 25.27 1.08 3.37
N ALA A 74 23.95 1.11 3.58
CA ALA A 74 23.34 0.90 4.90
C ALA A 74 23.45 -0.55 5.40
N MET A 75 23.55 -1.54 4.51
CA MET A 75 23.80 -2.94 4.90
C MET A 75 25.30 -3.26 5.08
N ILE A 76 26.21 -2.43 4.58
CA ILE A 76 27.67 -2.63 4.76
C ILE A 76 28.22 -1.94 6.01
N LEU A 77 27.56 -0.89 6.51
CA LEU A 77 28.01 -0.14 7.68
C LEU A 77 27.09 -0.35 8.89
N LYS A 78 27.20 -1.51 9.56
CA LYS A 78 27.09 -1.66 11.04
C LYS A 78 27.07 -3.14 11.45
N GLY A 79 28.18 -3.81 11.19
CA GLY A 79 28.73 -4.72 12.18
C GLY A 79 29.37 -3.89 13.30
N VAL A 80 28.56 -3.28 14.17
CA VAL A 80 28.97 -2.85 15.52
C VAL A 80 27.71 -2.80 16.38
N GLN A 81 27.74 -3.58 17.44
CA GLN A 81 26.69 -3.70 18.44
C GLN A 81 26.46 -2.37 19.14
N THR A 82 25.21 -1.89 19.20
CA THR A 82 24.64 -1.15 20.34
C THR A 82 23.11 -1.10 20.23
N ASP A 83 22.48 -1.85 21.11
CA ASP A 83 21.21 -1.67 21.83
C ASP A 83 20.00 -0.92 21.20
N SER A 84 18.94 -1.71 21.00
CA SER A 84 17.51 -1.47 21.27
C SER A 84 16.85 -0.10 20.98
N ARG A 85 16.02 -0.14 19.92
CA ARG A 85 14.63 0.42 19.77
C ARG A 85 14.46 1.95 19.76
N LEU A 86 13.81 2.46 18.71
CA LEU A 86 12.47 3.11 18.75
C LEU A 86 12.01 3.60 17.36
N ILE A 87 10.78 3.28 17.00
CA ILE A 87 10.05 3.60 15.76
C ILE A 87 9.63 5.09 15.76
N PRO A 88 9.62 5.82 14.61
CA PRO A 88 9.06 7.17 14.56
C PRO A 88 7.51 7.14 14.52
N THR A 89 6.87 7.65 15.58
CA THR A 89 5.41 7.83 15.68
C THR A 89 4.98 9.16 15.03
N LEU A 90 3.89 9.12 14.25
CA LEU A 90 3.19 10.25 13.65
C LEU A 90 2.82 11.33 14.70
N GLN A 91 3.32 12.55 14.51
CA GLN A 91 3.09 13.67 15.42
C GLN A 91 1.79 14.41 15.08
N LEU A 92 0.83 14.35 15.99
CA LEU A 92 -0.39 15.17 16.01
C LEU A 92 -0.09 16.45 16.80
N SER A 93 -0.14 17.59 16.12
CA SER A 93 0.12 18.91 16.72
C SER A 93 -0.96 19.32 17.73
N LYS A 94 -0.54 19.86 18.88
CA LYS A 94 -1.39 20.67 19.78
C LYS A 94 -0.73 22.03 20.01
N PRO A 95 -1.50 23.14 20.07
CA PRO A 95 -0.97 24.48 20.23
C PRO A 95 -0.71 24.81 21.71
N GLY A 96 0.24 25.73 21.94
CA GLY A 96 0.74 26.10 23.26
C GLY A 96 0.06 27.31 23.92
N ASN A 97 0.70 27.67 25.05
CA ASN A 97 0.61 28.87 25.89
C ASN A 97 -0.27 28.70 27.15
N SER A 98 0.31 28.28 28.29
CA SER A 98 1.15 29.02 29.26
C SER A 98 0.34 30.00 30.13
N PHE A 99 0.05 29.59 31.37
CA PHE A 99 -0.24 30.49 32.48
C PHE A 99 0.66 30.10 33.66
N ASP A 100 1.36 31.12 34.15
CA ASP A 100 2.50 31.13 35.05
C ASP A 100 2.05 30.98 36.52
N ASP A 101 2.67 30.07 37.30
CA ASP A 101 2.40 29.91 38.74
C ASP A 101 3.64 30.32 39.55
N GLY A 102 3.67 31.61 39.91
CA GLY A 102 4.68 32.22 40.77
C GLY A 102 4.29 32.12 42.25
N ARG A 103 4.93 31.18 42.96
CA ARG A 103 4.98 31.04 44.43
C ARG A 103 5.24 32.39 45.15
N ASN A 104 4.61 32.64 46.32
CA ASN A 104 5.27 32.59 47.67
C ASN A 104 4.71 33.54 48.79
N ARG A 105 4.52 32.98 50.01
CA ARG A 105 4.62 33.53 51.41
C ARG A 105 3.93 34.85 51.75
N ASN A 106 3.06 34.90 52.77
CA ASN A 106 3.46 35.00 54.18
C ASN A 106 2.28 34.83 55.16
N ALA A 107 2.49 34.04 56.21
CA ALA A 107 1.62 33.95 57.39
C ALA A 107 2.02 35.03 58.40
N GLN A 108 1.03 35.73 58.94
CA GLN A 108 1.12 36.52 60.16
C GLN A 108 -0.21 36.43 60.91
#